data_AF-A0A090RXS5-F1
#
_entry.id   AF-A0A090RXS5-F1
#
_cell.length_a   1.000
_cell.length_b   1.000
_cell.length_c   1.000
_cell.angle_alpha   90.00
_cell.angle_beta   90.00
_cell.angle_gamma   90.00
#
_symmetry.space_group_name_H-M   'P 1'
#
loop_
_entity.id
_entity.type
_entity.pdbx_description
1 polymer ?
#
loop_
_entity_poly.entity_id
_entity_poly.type
_entity_poly.pdbx_seq_one_letter_code
_entity_poly.pdbx_strand_id
1 'polypeptide(L)'
;MEGFLWSPRLYQPLLTAFKSQFLDSANHYVDLGEHRQQFATFLTYAALGPTEGYTVDEFRAAIGALPKEGLEESAQAISQALEGAAEQREDYWKNRAQRFWQQIWPNPVTWPPDELPSSDSPGDCRPR
;
A
#
# COMPACT_ATOMS: atom_id res chain seq x y z
N MET A 1 -26.52 -17.45 0.73
CA MET A 1 -25.60 -17.72 1.86
C MET A 1 -24.44 -16.74 1.69
N GLU A 2 -24.62 -15.54 2.23
CA GLU A 2 -23.74 -14.39 2.05
C GLU A 2 -22.86 -14.17 3.29
N GLY A 3 -21.62 -13.68 3.11
CA GLY A 3 -21.01 -12.77 4.09
C GLY A 3 -19.90 -13.25 5.03
N PHE A 4 -19.34 -14.46 4.93
CA PHE A 4 -18.39 -14.97 5.96
C PHE A 4 -16.90 -15.09 5.59
N LEU A 5 -16.49 -14.71 4.37
CA LEU A 5 -15.10 -14.93 3.89
C LEU A 5 -14.25 -13.64 3.75
N TRP A 6 -14.82 -12.46 3.95
CA TRP A 6 -14.15 -11.20 3.63
C TRP A 6 -13.45 -10.57 4.82
N SER A 7 -12.48 -11.33 5.36
CA SER A 7 -11.23 -10.79 5.89
C SER A 7 -10.28 -11.99 5.98
N PRO A 8 -9.02 -11.90 5.50
CA PRO A 8 -8.02 -12.85 5.97
C PRO A 8 -8.13 -12.83 7.48
N ARG A 9 -8.38 -13.99 8.11
CA ARG A 9 -8.55 -14.10 9.57
C ARG A 9 -7.21 -13.82 10.22
N LEU A 10 -6.87 -12.55 10.21
CA LEU A 10 -5.78 -11.91 10.91
C LEU A 10 -6.10 -12.15 12.39
N TYR A 11 -5.36 -13.08 12.99
CA TYR A 11 -5.54 -13.42 14.37
C TYR A 11 -5.10 -12.22 15.21
N GLN A 12 -6.05 -11.36 15.55
CA GLN A 12 -5.80 -10.06 16.17
C GLN A 12 -4.95 -10.15 17.45
N PRO A 13 -5.18 -11.11 18.37
CA PRO A 13 -4.36 -11.23 19.57
C PRO A 13 -2.87 -11.47 19.26
N LEU A 14 -2.59 -12.20 18.18
CA LEU A 14 -1.22 -12.43 17.74
C LEU A 14 -0.66 -11.13 17.18
N LEU A 15 -1.37 -10.48 16.23
CA LEU A 15 -0.96 -9.19 15.65
C LEU A 15 -0.63 -8.15 16.71
N THR A 16 -1.52 -7.96 17.69
CA THR A 16 -1.27 -7.03 18.79
C THR A 16 -0.03 -7.41 19.60
N ALA A 17 0.24 -8.71 19.82
CA ALA A 17 1.41 -9.18 20.55
C ALA A 17 2.74 -8.94 19.78
N PHE A 18 2.75 -9.08 18.45
CA PHE A 18 3.94 -8.83 17.63
C PHE A 18 3.92 -7.46 16.92
N LYS A 19 3.03 -6.55 17.33
CA LYS A 19 2.77 -5.27 16.65
C LYS A 19 4.03 -4.45 16.41
N SER A 20 4.87 -4.29 17.42
CA SER A 20 6.09 -3.48 17.31
C SER A 20 7.03 -4.06 16.25
N GLN A 21 7.29 -5.36 16.32
CA GLN A 21 8.11 -6.10 15.35
C GLN A 21 7.49 -6.06 13.95
N PHE A 22 6.16 -6.13 13.86
CA PHE A 22 5.44 -6.07 12.60
C PHE A 22 5.63 -4.73 11.89
N LEU A 23 5.41 -3.63 12.61
CA LEU A 23 5.56 -2.29 12.06
C LEU A 23 7.02 -1.98 11.76
N ASP A 24 7.94 -2.41 12.63
CA ASP A 24 9.38 -2.23 12.44
C ASP A 24 9.91 -3.02 11.24
N SER A 25 9.30 -4.16 10.89
CA SER A 25 9.64 -4.92 9.69
C SER A 25 9.46 -4.11 8.40
N ALA A 26 8.64 -3.05 8.40
CA ALA A 26 8.53 -2.14 7.27
C ALA A 26 9.79 -1.28 7.08
N ASN A 27 10.49 -0.92 8.17
CA ASN A 27 11.79 -0.24 8.09
C ASN A 27 12.88 -1.18 7.56
N HIS A 28 12.74 -2.47 7.80
CA HIS A 28 13.63 -3.54 7.34
C HIS A 28 13.14 -4.22 6.05
N TYR A 29 12.32 -3.53 5.26
CA TYR A 29 11.67 -4.13 4.09
C TYR A 29 12.66 -4.74 3.08
N VAL A 30 13.81 -4.09 2.89
CA VAL A 30 14.86 -4.55 1.96
C VAL A 30 15.51 -5.85 2.48
N ASP A 31 15.56 -6.03 3.79
CA ASP A 31 16.15 -7.21 4.45
C ASP A 31 15.25 -8.45 4.37
N LEU A 32 13.97 -8.29 4.04
CA LEU A 32 12.99 -9.40 3.92
C LEU A 32 13.20 -10.31 2.70
N GLY A 33 14.06 -9.91 1.75
CA GLY A 33 14.40 -10.72 0.59
C GLY A 33 13.17 -11.10 -0.26
N GLU A 34 12.94 -12.40 -0.45
CA GLU A 34 11.85 -12.95 -1.28
C GLU A 34 10.46 -12.74 -0.68
N HIS A 35 10.35 -12.54 0.63
CA HIS A 35 9.06 -12.40 1.33
C HIS A 35 8.57 -10.95 1.39
N ARG A 36 9.34 -9.98 0.87
CA ARG A 36 9.01 -8.56 0.94
C ARG A 36 7.65 -8.24 0.31
N GLN A 37 7.33 -8.83 -0.85
CA GLN A 37 6.06 -8.60 -1.56
C GLN A 37 4.87 -9.15 -0.78
N GLN A 38 5.03 -10.33 -0.18
CA GLN A 38 4.03 -10.95 0.68
C GLN A 38 3.80 -10.10 1.94
N PHE A 39 4.86 -9.54 2.50
CA PHE A 39 4.78 -8.63 3.65
C PHE A 39 4.03 -7.34 3.30
N ALA A 40 4.34 -6.67 2.18
CA ALA A 40 3.64 -5.47 1.73
C ALA A 40 2.13 -5.74 1.53
N THR A 41 1.81 -6.87 0.91
CA THR A 41 0.44 -7.33 0.72
C THR A 41 -0.27 -7.55 2.06
N PHE A 42 0.39 -8.24 2.99
CA PHE A 42 -0.16 -8.52 4.32
C PHE A 42 -0.35 -7.27 5.17
N LEU A 43 0.62 -6.35 5.15
CA LEU A 43 0.55 -5.03 5.80
C LEU A 43 -0.63 -4.21 5.26
N THR A 44 -0.84 -4.24 3.95
CA THR A 44 -1.98 -3.59 3.30
C THR A 44 -3.31 -4.16 3.79
N TYR A 45 -3.45 -5.49 3.85
CA TYR A 45 -4.68 -6.11 4.37
C TYR A 45 -4.93 -5.79 5.85
N ALA A 46 -3.88 -5.73 6.67
CA ALA A 46 -3.98 -5.33 8.07
C ALA A 46 -4.46 -3.88 8.21
N ALA A 47 -3.99 -2.98 7.33
CA ALA A 47 -4.39 -1.59 7.32
C ALA A 47 -5.80 -1.34 6.73
N LEU A 48 -6.29 -2.24 5.86
CA LEU A 48 -7.67 -2.23 5.33
C LEU A 48 -8.68 -2.78 6.35
N GLY A 49 -8.24 -3.53 7.36
CA GLY A 49 -9.10 -4.14 8.37
C GLY A 49 -9.26 -3.29 9.64
N PRO A 50 -10.36 -3.46 10.40
CA PRO A 50 -10.41 -2.99 11.78
C PRO A 50 -9.45 -3.85 12.61
N THR A 51 -8.23 -3.36 12.84
CA THR A 51 -7.23 -4.04 13.65
C THR A 51 -7.19 -3.41 15.03
N GLU A 52 -7.71 -4.10 16.04
CA GLU A 52 -7.71 -3.60 17.42
C GLU A 52 -6.28 -3.40 17.91
N GLY A 53 -6.05 -2.23 18.53
CA GLY A 53 -4.74 -1.85 19.06
C GLY A 53 -3.78 -1.25 18.03
N TYR A 54 -4.15 -1.10 16.76
CA TYR A 54 -3.37 -0.36 15.76
C TYR A 54 -3.98 1.01 15.48
N THR A 55 -3.14 2.02 15.31
CA THR A 55 -3.57 3.35 14.90
C THR A 55 -3.32 3.58 13.42
N VAL A 56 -4.07 4.51 12.85
CA VAL A 56 -3.91 4.95 11.46
C VAL A 56 -2.51 5.53 11.23
N ASP A 57 -1.96 6.26 12.21
CA ASP A 57 -0.63 6.86 12.11
C ASP A 57 0.49 5.81 12.07
N GLU A 58 0.32 4.70 12.79
CA GLU A 58 1.26 3.57 12.76
C GLU A 58 1.29 2.89 11.40
N PHE A 59 0.13 2.65 10.79
CA PHE A 59 0.06 2.12 9.43
C PHE A 59 0.59 3.12 8.40
N ARG A 60 0.32 4.42 8.58
CA ARG A 60 0.87 5.48 7.72
C ARG A 60 2.40 5.49 7.78
N ALA A 61 2.98 5.40 8.96
CA ALA A 61 4.43 5.34 9.14
C ALA A 61 5.02 4.08 8.50
N ALA A 62 4.42 2.90 8.72
CA ALA A 62 4.90 1.64 8.16
C ALA A 62 4.78 1.61 6.62
N ILE A 63 3.63 1.97 6.05
CA ILE A 63 3.45 2.04 4.58
C ILE A 63 4.35 3.13 3.98
N GLY A 64 4.50 4.27 4.65
CA GLY A 64 5.38 5.36 4.20
C GLY A 64 6.88 5.04 4.26
N ALA A 65 7.29 4.05 5.05
CA ALA A 65 8.66 3.54 5.10
C ALA A 65 8.98 2.57 3.95
N LEU A 66 7.96 2.03 3.27
CA LEU A 66 8.16 1.11 2.16
C LEU A 66 8.81 1.82 0.95
N PRO A 67 9.76 1.16 0.25
CA PRO A 67 10.26 1.66 -1.02
C PRO A 67 9.17 1.58 -2.09
N LYS A 68 9.44 2.16 -3.26
CA LYS A 68 8.49 2.24 -4.38
C LYS A 68 7.88 0.89 -4.73
N GLU A 69 8.67 -0.17 -4.75
CA GLU A 69 8.21 -1.53 -5.04
C GLU A 69 7.20 -2.01 -3.99
N GLY A 70 7.41 -1.72 -2.70
CA GLY A 70 6.45 -2.08 -1.65
C GLY A 70 5.14 -1.29 -1.74
N LEU A 71 5.20 -0.04 -2.19
CA LEU A 71 4.00 0.77 -2.45
C LEU A 71 3.22 0.25 -3.67
N GLU A 72 3.91 -0.14 -4.74
CA GLU A 72 3.30 -0.77 -5.91
C GLU A 72 2.57 -2.07 -5.54
N GLU A 73 3.21 -2.94 -4.77
CA GLU A 73 2.59 -4.18 -4.25
C GLU A 73 1.38 -3.89 -3.36
N SER A 74 1.45 -2.84 -2.53
CA SER A 74 0.33 -2.42 -1.68
C SER A 74 -0.87 -1.95 -2.51
N ALA A 75 -0.63 -1.15 -3.56
CA ALA A 75 -1.67 -0.73 -4.49
C ALA A 75 -2.28 -1.92 -5.26
N GLN A 76 -1.44 -2.87 -5.67
CA GLN A 76 -1.88 -4.09 -6.34
C GLN A 76 -2.73 -4.96 -5.42
N ALA A 77 -2.36 -5.11 -4.15
CA ALA A 77 -3.14 -5.84 -3.15
C ALA A 77 -4.53 -5.24 -2.94
N ILE A 78 -4.65 -3.91 -2.96
CA ILE A 78 -5.96 -3.22 -2.92
C ILE A 78 -6.78 -3.53 -4.18
N SER A 79 -6.17 -3.47 -5.37
CA SER A 79 -6.87 -3.81 -6.63
C SER A 79 -7.39 -5.24 -6.58
N GLN A 80 -6.57 -6.19 -6.16
CA GLN A 80 -6.96 -7.59 -6.03
C GLN A 80 -8.06 -7.79 -4.99
N ALA A 81 -8.00 -7.08 -3.86
CA ALA A 81 -9.06 -7.10 -2.84
C ALA A 81 -10.40 -6.60 -3.39
N LEU A 82 -10.38 -5.53 -4.18
CA LEU A 82 -11.56 -4.95 -4.82
C LEU A 82 -12.10 -5.85 -5.93
N GLU A 83 -11.22 -6.44 -6.75
CA GLU A 83 -11.59 -7.39 -7.79
C GLU A 83 -12.31 -8.59 -7.20
N GLY A 84 -11.75 -9.16 -6.13
CA GLY A 84 -12.36 -10.28 -5.41
C GLY A 84 -13.70 -9.96 -4.76
N ALA A 85 -13.92 -8.72 -4.29
CA ALA A 85 -15.14 -8.32 -3.59
C ALA A 85 -16.40 -8.25 -4.48
N ALA A 86 -16.27 -8.46 -5.80
CA ALA A 86 -17.35 -8.52 -6.79
C ALA A 86 -18.45 -7.45 -6.57
N GLU A 87 -19.67 -7.85 -6.19
CA GLU A 87 -20.82 -6.95 -6.00
C GLU A 87 -20.70 -6.02 -4.79
N GLN A 88 -19.84 -6.33 -3.80
CA GLN A 88 -19.62 -5.51 -2.61
C GLN A 88 -18.41 -4.57 -2.76
N ARG A 89 -17.85 -4.45 -3.97
CA ARG A 89 -16.69 -3.59 -4.26
C ARG A 89 -16.92 -2.14 -3.88
N GLU A 90 -18.12 -1.60 -4.14
CA GLU A 90 -18.44 -0.21 -3.77
C GLU A 90 -18.44 0.01 -2.26
N ASP A 91 -19.04 -0.91 -1.49
CA ASP A 91 -19.10 -0.81 -0.03
C ASP A 91 -17.72 -1.04 0.59
N TYR A 92 -16.93 -1.96 0.01
CA TYR A 92 -15.54 -2.16 0.40
C TYR A 92 -14.69 -0.92 0.13
N TRP A 93 -14.89 -0.27 -1.02
CA TRP A 93 -14.21 0.97 -1.36
C TRP A 93 -14.58 2.10 -0.39
N LYS A 94 -15.87 2.38 -0.19
CA LYS A 94 -16.36 3.47 0.67
C LYS A 94 -15.93 3.30 2.13
N ASN A 95 -15.94 2.07 2.64
CA ASN A 95 -15.66 1.81 4.05
C ASN A 95 -14.17 1.63 4.36
N ARG A 96 -13.36 1.09 3.43
CA ARG A 96 -11.98 0.68 3.68
C ARG A 96 -10.97 1.35 2.76
N ALA A 97 -11.09 1.16 1.45
CA ALA A 97 -10.09 1.68 0.50
C ALA A 97 -10.03 3.22 0.50
N GLN A 98 -11.18 3.89 0.57
CA GLN A 98 -11.24 5.34 0.63
C GLN A 98 -10.59 5.89 1.91
N ARG A 99 -10.83 5.26 3.06
CA ARG A 99 -10.18 5.68 4.32
C ARG A 99 -8.68 5.43 4.28
N PHE A 100 -8.26 4.31 3.70
CA PHE A 100 -6.83 4.00 3.50
C PHE A 100 -6.15 5.05 2.63
N TRP A 101 -6.76 5.45 1.50
CA TRP A 101 -6.28 6.54 0.64
C TRP A 101 -6.23 7.90 1.32
N GLN A 102 -7.23 8.24 2.12
CA GLN A 102 -7.26 9.55 2.77
C GLN A 102 -6.32 9.64 3.99
N GLN A 103 -6.09 8.53 4.69
CA GLN A 103 -5.45 8.57 5.99
C GLN A 103 -4.13 7.81 6.09
N ILE A 104 -3.85 6.84 5.21
CA ILE A 104 -2.68 5.94 5.36
C ILE A 104 -1.72 6.08 4.19
N TRP A 105 -2.21 6.25 2.97
CA TRP A 105 -1.35 6.37 1.80
C TRP A 105 -0.39 7.55 1.93
N PRO A 106 0.92 7.35 1.68
CA PRO A 106 1.86 8.45 1.61
C PRO A 106 1.44 9.34 0.46
N ASN A 107 0.98 10.56 0.78
CA ASN A 107 0.62 11.53 -0.24
C ASN A 107 1.88 11.79 -1.10
N PRO A 108 1.83 11.62 -2.43
CA PRO A 108 2.95 11.95 -3.31
C PRO A 108 3.08 13.47 -3.40
N VAL A 109 3.56 14.09 -2.33
CA VAL A 109 4.21 15.39 -2.38
C VAL A 109 5.67 15.06 -2.07
N THR A 110 6.53 14.92 -3.07
CA THR A 110 6.93 15.98 -3.99
C THR A 110 7.25 15.42 -5.38
N TRP A 111 6.45 15.79 -6.38
CA TRP A 111 6.99 15.97 -7.72
C TRP A 111 7.92 17.19 -7.66
N PRO A 112 9.24 17.07 -7.91
CA PRO A 112 10.04 18.27 -8.15
C PRO A 112 9.47 18.94 -9.42
N PRO A 113 9.09 20.23 -9.40
CA PRO A 113 8.45 20.88 -10.54
C PRO A 113 9.33 21.05 -11.79
N ASP A 114 10.51 20.44 -11.87
CA ASP A 114 11.49 20.74 -12.92
C ASP A 114 12.30 19.49 -13.34
N GLU A 115 11.67 18.59 -14.09
CA GLU A 115 12.37 17.81 -15.12
C GLU A 115 11.32 17.17 -16.05
N LEU A 116 10.83 17.98 -16.98
CA LEU A 116 10.32 17.41 -18.23
C LEU A 116 11.52 16.83 -18.96
N PRO A 117 11.49 15.57 -19.43
CA PRO A 117 12.49 15.12 -20.38
C PRO A 117 12.35 15.99 -21.62
N SER A 118 13.32 16.89 -21.83
CA SER A 118 13.49 17.58 -23.10
C SER A 118 13.49 16.53 -24.19
N SER A 119 12.41 16.51 -24.98
CA SER A 119 12.39 15.83 -26.26
C SER A 119 13.43 16.49 -27.16
N ASP A 120 14.68 16.06 -27.04
CA ASP A 120 15.70 16.31 -28.05
C ASP A 120 15.31 15.48 -29.28
N SER A 121 14.56 16.12 -30.18
CA SER A 121 14.41 15.65 -31.55
C SER A 121 15.64 16.13 -32.33
N PRO A 122 16.48 15.22 -32.86
CA PRO A 122 17.57 15.63 -33.73
C PRO A 122 16.99 15.94 -35.11
N GLY A 123 16.78 17.22 -35.40
CA GLY A 123 16.18 17.64 -36.65
C GLY A 123 16.50 19.10 -36.98
N ASP A 124 17.45 19.26 -37.92
CA ASP A 124 17.61 20.41 -38.81
C ASP A 124 18.39 21.63 -38.30
N CYS A 125 19.68 21.69 -38.65
CA CYS A 125 20.37 22.93 -39.05
C CYS A 125 21.46 22.61 -40.07
N ARG A 126 21.26 23.13 -41.30
CA ARG A 126 22.08 22.98 -42.52
C ARG A 126 23.55 23.42 -42.36
N PRO A 127 24.48 22.91 -43.19
CA PRO A 127 25.75 23.60 -43.42
C PRO A 127 25.62 24.72 -44.48
N ARG A 128 26.56 25.66 -44.38
CA ARG A 128 26.76 26.88 -45.19
C ARG A 128 26.89 26.63 -46.69
#